data_AF-A0A8T3TJC7-F1
#
_entry.id   AF-A0A8T3TJC7-F1
#
_cell.length_a   1.000
_cell.length_b   1.000
_cell.length_c   1.000
_cell.angle_alpha   90.00
_cell.angle_beta   90.00
_cell.angle_gamma   90.00
#
_symmetry.space_group_name_H-M   'P 1'
#
loop_
_entity.id
_entity.type
_entity.pdbx_description
1 polymer ?
#
loop_
_entity_poly.entity_id
_entity_poly.type
_entity_poly.pdbx_seq_one_letter_code
_entity_poly.pdbx_strand_id
1 'polypeptide(L)'
;MNGQRIGASLRALRRRGGLRQEDVARPAGVSRSTVARIEGGDVSGITVGTLTAVFEAVGARVEIRPLWRGAAMDRLLDEGHARLSGQTLKLLRGWGWDTQVEVSFAHYGERGSIDILAWHAPSRTLLVVEIK
;
A
#
# COMPACT_ATOMS: atom_id res chain seq x y z
N MET A 1 12.70 -12.51 -0.29
CA MET A 1 11.45 -12.61 -1.07
C MET A 1 11.05 -14.07 -1.16
N ASN A 2 9.85 -14.47 -0.71
CA ASN A 2 9.43 -15.88 -0.75
C ASN A 2 8.81 -16.21 -2.13
N GLY A 3 9.64 -16.68 -3.06
CA GLY A 3 9.23 -17.01 -4.43
C GLY A 3 8.11 -18.05 -4.50
N GLN A 4 8.13 -19.05 -3.62
CA GLN A 4 7.07 -20.07 -3.54
C GLN A 4 5.70 -19.46 -3.22
N ARG A 5 5.64 -18.55 -2.24
CA ARG A 5 4.40 -17.86 -1.90
C ARG A 5 3.91 -16.97 -3.05
N ILE A 6 4.82 -16.27 -3.73
CA ILE A 6 4.47 -15.44 -4.90
C ILE A 6 3.87 -16.31 -6.02
N GLY A 7 4.56 -17.39 -6.38
CA GLY A 7 4.11 -18.31 -7.43
C GLY A 7 2.77 -18.97 -7.12
N ALA A 8 2.57 -19.41 -5.88
CA ALA A 8 1.32 -19.98 -5.41
C ALA A 8 0.16 -18.97 -5.49
N SER A 9 0.38 -17.71 -5.06
CA SER A 9 -0.62 -16.64 -5.17
C SER A 9 -1.01 -16.36 -6.62
N LEU A 10 -0.04 -16.21 -7.51
CA LEU A 10 -0.29 -15.99 -8.93
C LEU A 10 -1.11 -17.13 -9.54
N ARG A 11 -0.69 -18.38 -9.28
CA ARG A 11 -1.39 -19.58 -9.78
C ARG A 11 -2.83 -19.65 -9.27
N ALA A 12 -3.05 -19.34 -8.00
CA ALA A 12 -4.37 -19.35 -7.40
C ALA A 12 -5.30 -18.29 -8.05
N LEU A 13 -4.82 -17.06 -8.20
CA LEU A 13 -5.56 -15.97 -8.84
C LEU A 13 -5.88 -16.29 -10.30
N ARG A 14 -4.90 -16.76 -11.07
CA ARG A 14 -5.09 -17.16 -12.47
C ARG A 14 -6.15 -18.25 -12.61
N ARG A 15 -6.07 -19.30 -11.79
CA ARG A 15 -7.05 -20.41 -11.81
C ARG A 15 -8.45 -19.95 -11.40
N ARG A 16 -8.55 -19.08 -10.40
CA ARG A 16 -9.82 -18.47 -10.00
C ARG A 16 -10.46 -17.67 -11.13
N GLY A 17 -9.65 -17.01 -11.96
CA GLY A 17 -10.10 -16.31 -13.16
C GLY A 17 -10.34 -17.22 -14.39
N GLY A 18 -10.14 -18.54 -14.29
CA GLY A 18 -10.29 -19.46 -15.43
C GLY A 18 -9.25 -19.26 -16.55
N LEU A 19 -8.16 -18.54 -16.26
CA LEU A 19 -7.17 -18.14 -17.26
C LEU A 19 -6.11 -19.22 -17.48
N ARG A 20 -5.65 -19.39 -18.72
CA ARG A 20 -4.44 -20.16 -19.04
C ARG A 20 -3.21 -19.30 -18.76
N GLN A 21 -2.03 -19.93 -18.65
CA GLN A 21 -0.78 -19.18 -18.47
C GLN A 21 -0.52 -18.23 -19.66
N GLU A 22 -0.91 -18.63 -20.86
CA GLU A 22 -0.84 -17.81 -22.08
C GLU A 22 -1.67 -16.53 -21.97
N ASP A 23 -2.85 -16.61 -21.34
CA ASP A 23 -3.77 -15.48 -21.17
C ASP A 23 -3.22 -14.44 -20.19
N VAL A 24 -2.34 -14.84 -19.28
CA VAL A 24 -1.58 -13.94 -18.40
C VAL A 24 -0.35 -13.38 -19.09
N ALA A 25 0.36 -14.24 -19.85
CA ALA A 25 1.64 -13.89 -20.47
C ALA A 25 1.50 -12.78 -21.53
N ARG A 26 0.46 -12.88 -22.39
CA ARG A 26 0.20 -11.92 -23.47
C ARG A 26 0.03 -10.48 -22.99
N PRO A 27 -0.92 -10.14 -22.09
CA PRO A 27 -1.09 -8.78 -21.60
C PRO A 27 0.11 -8.31 -20.76
N ALA A 28 0.82 -9.21 -20.09
CA ALA A 28 2.01 -8.88 -19.32
C ALA A 28 3.28 -8.69 -20.19
N GLY A 29 3.20 -8.90 -21.51
CA GLY A 29 4.35 -8.74 -22.42
C GLY A 29 5.49 -9.75 -22.19
N VAL A 30 5.18 -10.95 -21.68
CA VAL A 30 6.17 -12.00 -21.39
C VAL A 30 5.84 -13.31 -22.06
N SER A 31 6.79 -14.25 -22.07
CA SER A 31 6.53 -15.61 -22.54
C SER A 31 5.71 -16.41 -21.52
N ARG A 32 4.95 -17.40 -22.02
CA ARG A 32 4.28 -18.41 -21.19
C ARG A 32 5.25 -19.12 -20.23
N SER A 33 6.48 -19.36 -20.67
CA SER A 33 7.52 -19.99 -19.86
C SER A 33 7.93 -19.11 -18.66
N THR A 34 7.97 -17.79 -18.81
CA THR A 34 8.17 -16.86 -17.70
C THR A 34 7.06 -16.96 -16.66
N VAL A 35 5.79 -17.00 -17.08
CA VAL A 35 4.66 -17.20 -16.17
C VAL A 35 4.76 -18.55 -15.46
N ALA A 36 5.07 -19.63 -16.19
CA ALA A 36 5.25 -20.96 -15.60
C ALA A 36 6.39 -21.00 -14.57
N ARG A 37 7.50 -20.30 -14.84
CA ARG A 37 8.65 -20.19 -13.95
C ARG A 37 8.29 -19.46 -12.65
N ILE A 38 7.60 -18.32 -12.77
CA ILE A 38 7.09 -17.56 -11.61
C ILE A 38 6.11 -18.41 -10.80
N GLU A 39 5.16 -19.10 -11.44
CA GLU A 39 4.23 -20.02 -10.76
C GLU A 39 4.92 -21.22 -10.09
N GLY A 40 6.09 -21.61 -10.57
CA GLY A 40 6.96 -22.61 -9.95
C GLY A 40 7.76 -22.09 -8.76
N GLY A 41 7.71 -20.78 -8.51
CA GLY A 41 8.40 -20.09 -7.43
C GLY A 41 9.82 -19.63 -7.78
N ASP A 42 10.27 -19.82 -9.02
CA ASP A 42 11.55 -19.29 -9.49
C ASP A 42 11.38 -17.87 -10.05
N VAL A 43 11.63 -16.93 -9.16
CA VAL A 43 11.60 -15.48 -9.40
C VAL A 43 13.00 -14.88 -9.56
N SER A 44 14.05 -15.71 -9.67
CA SER A 44 15.44 -15.23 -9.70
C SER A 44 15.75 -14.41 -10.95
N GLY A 45 16.11 -13.13 -10.80
CA GLY A 45 16.35 -12.25 -11.94
C GLY A 45 15.08 -11.82 -12.70
N ILE A 46 13.88 -12.14 -12.20
CA ILE A 46 12.65 -11.51 -12.68
C ILE A 46 12.63 -10.07 -12.14
N THR A 47 12.41 -9.10 -13.03
CA THR A 47 12.32 -7.70 -12.65
C THR A 47 11.03 -7.43 -11.87
N VAL A 48 11.05 -6.38 -11.05
CA VAL A 48 9.83 -5.89 -10.38
C VAL A 48 8.75 -5.54 -11.41
N GLY A 49 9.12 -4.87 -12.51
CA GLY A 49 8.17 -4.50 -13.56
C GLY A 49 7.48 -5.72 -14.18
N THR A 50 8.21 -6.81 -14.42
CA THR A 50 7.64 -8.07 -14.90
C THR A 50 6.68 -8.69 -13.88
N LEU A 51 7.03 -8.69 -12.59
CA LEU A 51 6.13 -9.18 -11.55
C LEU A 51 4.84 -8.34 -11.52
N THR A 52 4.96 -7.01 -11.55
CA THR A 52 3.80 -6.10 -11.57
C THR A 52 2.89 -6.41 -12.76
N ALA A 53 3.41 -6.45 -13.98
CA ALA A 53 2.63 -6.71 -15.18
C ALA A 53 1.89 -8.07 -15.15
N VAL A 54 2.55 -9.11 -14.63
CA VAL A 54 1.96 -10.45 -14.50
C VAL A 54 0.84 -10.50 -13.46
N PHE A 55 0.97 -9.78 -12.34
CA PHE A 55 -0.09 -9.69 -11.34
C PHE A 55 -1.24 -8.78 -11.79
N GLU A 56 -0.95 -7.70 -12.53
CA GLU A 56 -1.99 -6.84 -13.12
C GLU A 56 -2.85 -7.61 -14.13
N ALA A 57 -2.25 -8.51 -14.92
CA ALA A 57 -2.96 -9.38 -15.85
C ALA A 57 -3.96 -10.35 -15.18
N VAL A 58 -3.84 -10.57 -13.86
CA VAL A 58 -4.82 -11.34 -13.07
C VAL A 58 -5.65 -10.46 -12.13
N GLY A 59 -5.64 -9.13 -12.34
CA GLY A 59 -6.42 -8.16 -11.56
C GLY A 59 -5.88 -7.92 -10.14
N ALA A 60 -4.59 -8.18 -9.92
CA ALA A 60 -3.93 -7.97 -8.63
C ALA A 60 -2.82 -6.92 -8.73
N ARG A 61 -2.39 -6.42 -7.58
CA ARG A 61 -1.27 -5.46 -7.47
C ARG A 61 -0.14 -6.08 -6.66
N VAL A 62 1.10 -5.69 -6.98
CA VAL A 62 2.29 -6.06 -6.22
C VAL A 62 2.68 -4.88 -5.33
N GLU A 63 2.75 -5.14 -4.03
CA GLU A 63 3.29 -4.20 -3.06
C GLU A 63 4.67 -4.69 -2.59
N ILE A 64 5.66 -3.80 -2.60
CA ILE A 64 7.01 -4.09 -2.10
C ILE A 64 7.19 -3.35 -0.78
N ARG A 65 7.36 -4.12 0.30
CA ARG A 65 7.68 -3.57 1.61
C ARG A 65 9.13 -3.90 2.00
N PRO A 66 9.98 -2.88 2.23
CA PRO A 66 11.30 -3.12 2.79
C PRO A 66 11.15 -3.61 4.24
N LEU A 67 11.76 -4.76 4.54
CA LEU A 67 11.79 -5.29 5.90
C LEU A 67 13.13 -4.94 6.53
N TRP A 68 13.10 -4.13 7.59
CA TRP A 68 14.29 -3.76 8.33
C TRP A 68 14.00 -3.85 9.83
N ARG A 69 14.72 -4.74 10.52
CA ARG A 69 14.59 -4.99 11.96
C ARG A 69 13.13 -5.15 12.42
N GLY A 70 12.35 -5.97 11.72
CA GLY A 70 10.93 -6.16 11.99
C GLY A 70 10.11 -4.92 11.63
N ALA A 71 9.33 -4.40 12.59
CA ALA A 71 8.49 -3.20 12.44
C ALA A 71 9.25 -1.87 12.54
N ALA A 72 10.60 -1.90 12.59
CA ALA A 72 11.39 -0.69 12.77
C ALA A 72 11.44 0.20 11.51
N MET A 73 11.19 -0.36 10.31
CA MET A 73 11.06 0.43 9.09
C MET A 73 9.87 1.38 9.15
N ASP A 74 8.69 0.85 9.53
CA ASP A 74 7.47 1.65 9.67
C ASP A 74 7.70 2.75 10.72
N ARG A 75 8.29 2.41 11.88
CA ARG A 75 8.64 3.40 12.91
C ARG A 75 9.62 4.46 12.44
N LEU A 76 10.63 4.12 11.65
CA LEU A 76 11.60 5.10 11.16
C LEU A 76 10.93 6.12 10.23
N LEU A 77 10.01 5.65 9.38
CA LEU A 77 9.21 6.51 8.51
C LEU A 77 8.21 7.33 9.34
N ASP A 78 7.64 6.73 10.39
CA ASP A 78 6.65 7.36 11.26
C ASP A 78 7.27 8.28 12.32
N GLU A 79 8.54 8.16 12.70
CA GLU A 79 9.13 8.95 13.80
C GLU A 79 9.10 10.45 13.51
N GLY A 80 9.42 10.84 12.27
CA GLY A 80 9.30 12.22 11.81
C GLY A 80 7.85 12.68 11.77
N HIS A 81 6.97 11.86 11.19
CA HIS A 81 5.55 12.14 11.05
C HIS A 81 4.86 12.27 12.42
N ALA A 82 5.09 11.33 13.33
CA ALA A 82 4.58 11.31 14.70
C ALA A 82 5.09 12.49 15.52
N ARG A 83 6.37 12.89 15.34
CA ARG A 83 6.91 14.08 16.01
C ARG A 83 6.19 15.36 15.55
N LEU A 84 6.02 15.52 14.24
CA LEU A 84 5.32 16.67 13.66
C LEU A 84 3.83 16.67 14.04
N SER A 85 3.18 15.50 14.06
CA SER A 85 1.80 15.34 14.53
C SER A 85 1.68 15.77 15.99
N GLY A 86 2.56 15.28 16.86
CA GLY A 86 2.56 15.63 18.28
C GLY A 86 2.76 17.13 18.54
N GLN A 87 3.69 17.76 17.83
CA GLN A 87 3.93 19.21 17.93
C GLN A 87 2.73 20.04 17.44
N THR A 88 2.12 19.63 16.33
CA THR A 88 0.94 20.29 15.74
C THR A 88 -0.27 20.17 16.66
N LEU A 89 -0.55 18.98 17.20
CA LEU A 89 -1.64 18.77 18.16
C LEU A 89 -1.48 19.64 19.41
N LYS A 90 -0.24 19.75 19.93
CA LYS A 90 0.04 20.57 21.11
C LYS A 90 -0.23 22.05 20.85
N LEU A 91 0.17 22.57 19.69
CA LEU A 91 -0.09 23.96 19.27
C LEU A 91 -1.59 24.24 19.11
N LEU A 92 -2.29 23.41 18.34
CA LEU A 92 -3.71 23.58 18.06
C LEU A 92 -4.56 23.51 19.34
N ARG A 93 -4.33 22.51 20.19
CA ARG A 93 -5.03 22.41 21.49
C ARG A 93 -4.72 23.60 22.39
N GLY A 94 -3.47 24.08 22.39
CA GLY A 94 -3.06 25.28 23.11
C GLY A 94 -3.80 26.55 22.65
N TRP A 95 -4.25 26.58 21.41
CA TRP A 95 -5.07 27.67 20.84
C TRP A 95 -6.58 27.40 20.91
N GLY A 96 -7.02 26.37 21.64
CA GLY A 96 -8.44 26.07 21.86
C GLY A 96 -9.12 25.33 20.71
N TRP A 97 -8.36 24.67 19.82
CA TRP A 97 -8.92 23.80 18.80
C TRP A 97 -9.24 22.42 19.38
N ASP A 98 -10.40 21.89 19.02
CA ASP A 98 -10.74 20.48 19.23
C ASP A 98 -10.15 19.65 18.09
N THR A 99 -9.37 18.61 18.40
CA THR A 99 -8.57 17.88 17.42
C THR A 99 -8.80 16.38 17.44
N GLN A 100 -8.92 15.78 16.25
CA GLN A 100 -8.93 14.35 16.02
C GLN A 100 -7.79 13.94 15.08
N VAL A 101 -7.27 12.73 15.26
CA VAL A 101 -6.17 12.17 14.46
C VAL A 101 -6.64 10.96 13.66
N GLU A 102 -5.97 10.68 12.54
CA GLU A 102 -6.24 9.51 11.69
C GLU A 102 -7.73 9.38 11.33
N VAL A 103 -8.36 10.50 10.98
CA VAL A 103 -9.79 10.53 10.67
C VAL A 103 -10.02 9.94 9.29
N SER A 104 -10.61 8.75 9.23
CA SER A 104 -11.05 8.17 7.97
C SER A 104 -12.27 8.90 7.44
N PHE A 105 -12.26 9.23 6.15
CA PHE A 105 -13.42 9.76 5.41
C PHE A 105 -13.99 8.73 4.42
N ALA A 106 -13.61 7.46 4.56
CA ALA A 106 -14.03 6.38 3.70
C ALA A 106 -15.40 5.82 4.12
N HIS A 107 -16.47 6.29 3.48
CA HIS A 107 -17.72 5.53 3.38
C HIS A 107 -17.76 4.83 2.02
N TYR A 108 -17.58 3.50 2.02
CA TYR A 108 -17.62 2.58 0.87
C TYR A 108 -16.37 2.50 -0.07
N GLY A 109 -15.19 2.25 0.48
CA GLY A 109 -13.98 1.86 -0.29
C GLY A 109 -12.67 2.21 0.43
N GLU A 110 -11.50 1.93 -0.15
CA GLU A 110 -10.23 2.44 0.38
C GLU A 110 -9.96 3.84 -0.17
N ARG A 111 -10.37 4.87 0.57
CA ARG A 111 -10.08 6.28 0.24
C ARG A 111 -9.63 7.03 1.48
N GLY A 112 -8.35 6.85 1.83
CA GLY A 112 -7.56 7.78 2.63
C GLY A 112 -7.96 8.01 4.09
N SER A 113 -7.07 8.69 4.80
CA SER A 113 -7.24 9.21 6.15
C SER A 113 -6.69 10.63 6.19
N ILE A 114 -7.26 11.47 7.05
CA ILE A 114 -6.73 12.79 7.39
C ILE A 114 -5.82 12.62 8.61
N ASP A 115 -4.58 13.14 8.55
CA ASP A 115 -3.64 13.02 9.66
C ASP A 115 -4.14 13.76 10.91
N ILE A 116 -4.58 15.02 10.77
CA ILE A 116 -5.23 15.79 11.84
C ILE A 116 -6.42 16.60 11.30
N LEU A 117 -7.59 16.41 11.91
CA LEU A 117 -8.77 17.25 11.71
C LEU A 117 -8.99 18.11 12.96
N ALA A 118 -9.12 19.42 12.78
CA ALA A 118 -9.26 20.36 13.90
C ALA A 118 -10.44 21.32 13.70
N TRP A 119 -11.28 21.45 14.72
CA TRP A 119 -12.43 22.37 14.75
C TRP A 119 -12.20 23.49 15.76
N HIS A 120 -12.43 24.74 15.32
CA HIS A 120 -12.43 25.92 16.19
C HIS A 120 -13.81 26.55 16.23
N ALA A 121 -14.55 26.28 17.31
CA ALA A 121 -15.92 26.75 17.48
C ALA A 121 -16.07 28.28 17.45
N PRO A 122 -15.19 29.10 18.09
CA PRO A 122 -15.34 30.55 18.10
C PRO A 122 -15.31 31.19 16.72
N SER A 123 -14.41 30.73 15.83
CA SER A 123 -14.30 31.26 14.46
C SER A 123 -15.07 30.44 13.42
N ARG A 124 -15.73 29.35 13.85
CA ARG A 124 -16.40 28.36 12.98
C ARG A 124 -15.50 27.85 11.86
N THR A 125 -14.25 27.54 12.19
CA THR A 125 -13.24 27.13 11.22
C THR A 125 -12.91 25.65 11.37
N LEU A 126 -12.86 24.94 10.24
CA LEU A 126 -12.32 23.59 10.14
C LEU A 126 -10.94 23.65 9.49
N LEU A 127 -9.95 23.01 10.13
CA LEU A 127 -8.59 22.89 9.63
C LEU A 127 -8.30 21.41 9.37
N VAL A 128 -7.76 21.14 8.17
CA VAL A 128 -7.26 19.82 7.77
C VAL A 128 -5.75 19.94 7.64
N VAL A 129 -5.02 19.08 8.34
CA VAL A 129 -3.54 19.05 8.29
C VAL A 129 -3.09 17.70 7.77
N GLU A 130 -2.17 17.76 6.82
CA GLU A 130 -1.51 16.63 6.17
C GLU A 130 -0.01 16.76 6.41
N ILE A 131 0.61 15.75 6.99
CA ILE A 131 2.04 15.72 7.32
C ILE A 131 2.74 14.82 6.31
N LYS A 132 3.82 15.33 5.70
CA LYS A 132 4.56 14.66 4.61
C LYS A 132 5.94 14.22 5.08
#